data_AF-A0A5E4P5Y2-F1
#
_entry.id   AF-A0A5E4P5Y2-F1
#
_cell.length_a   1.000
_cell.length_b   1.000
_cell.length_c   1.000
_cell.angle_alpha   90.00
_cell.angle_beta   90.00
_cell.angle_gamma   90.00
#
_symmetry.space_group_name_H-M   'P 1'
#
loop_
_entity.id
_entity.type
_entity.pdbx_description
1 polymer ?
#
loop_
_entity_poly.entity_id
_entity_poly.type
_entity_poly.pdbx_seq_one_letter_code
_entity_poly.pdbx_strand_id
1 'polypeptide(L)'
;MGLSSELNVDDALVYALYELESEKRNPTFTDLVVKSFKRFPTTFQLVGYPEYPDSSRVDKSWRRCRTDKKWIEGNQNTTFYLTEAGKIVAQNIGKRIGGKKISREKTVDKRSREGKQLSKLRSQDVFRKFLETNELPPNKFILKESLGMTPDTKDSVILNVINELLSSAETYSDRESKSFLIKARTVFSE
;
A
#
# COMPACT_ATOMS: atom_id res chain seq x y z
N MET A 1 10.20 -6.83 -18.18
CA MET A 1 9.12 -7.86 -18.16
C MET A 1 8.31 -7.63 -16.89
N GLY A 2 7.09 -7.11 -17.04
CA GLY A 2 6.35 -6.43 -15.97
C GLY A 2 5.63 -7.38 -14.99
N LEU A 3 5.49 -6.90 -13.76
CA LEU A 3 4.85 -7.50 -12.57
C LEU A 3 3.35 -7.86 -12.70
N SER A 4 2.81 -8.01 -13.92
CA SER A 4 1.39 -8.29 -14.16
C SER A 4 0.95 -9.70 -13.74
N SER A 5 1.88 -10.61 -13.42
CA SER A 5 1.57 -12.01 -13.10
C SER A 5 1.09 -12.25 -11.65
N GLU A 6 1.11 -11.26 -10.76
CA GLU A 6 0.75 -11.44 -9.34
C GLU A 6 -0.57 -10.78 -8.89
N LEU A 7 -1.29 -10.14 -9.81
CA LEU A 7 -2.58 -9.51 -9.49
C LEU A 7 -3.73 -10.42 -9.86
N ASN A 8 -4.67 -10.58 -8.93
CA ASN A 8 -5.93 -11.23 -9.25
C ASN A 8 -6.74 -10.32 -10.20
N VAL A 9 -7.73 -10.92 -10.88
CA VAL A 9 -8.53 -10.24 -11.91
C VAL A 9 -9.25 -9.00 -11.34
N ASP A 10 -9.75 -9.09 -10.11
CA ASP A 10 -10.53 -8.02 -9.49
C ASP A 10 -9.65 -6.83 -9.07
N ASP A 11 -8.46 -7.11 -8.53
CA ASP A 11 -7.45 -6.10 -8.20
C ASP A 11 -7.02 -5.34 -9.48
N ALA A 12 -6.74 -6.09 -10.55
CA ALA A 12 -6.36 -5.51 -11.83
C ALA A 12 -7.48 -4.62 -12.40
N LEU A 13 -8.75 -5.05 -12.30
CA LEU A 13 -9.90 -4.27 -12.76
C LEU A 13 -10.10 -3.00 -11.94
N VAL A 14 -10.01 -3.07 -10.61
CA VAL A 14 -10.16 -1.92 -9.72
C VAL A 14 -9.09 -0.88 -9.97
N TYR A 15 -7.85 -1.31 -10.17
CA TYR A 15 -6.77 -0.39 -10.50
C TYR A 15 -6.94 0.25 -11.88
N ALA A 16 -7.40 -0.52 -12.87
CA ALA A 16 -7.70 0.03 -14.19
C ALA A 16 -8.80 1.10 -14.13
N LEU A 17 -9.86 0.88 -13.34
CA LEU A 17 -10.91 1.89 -13.13
C LEU A 17 -10.37 3.14 -12.41
N TYR A 18 -9.46 2.98 -11.46
CA TYR A 18 -8.83 4.11 -10.77
C TYR A 18 -8.04 5.02 -11.72
N GLU A 19 -7.20 4.43 -12.58
CA GLU A 19 -6.49 5.19 -13.61
C GLU A 19 -7.49 5.84 -14.57
N LEU A 20 -8.58 5.14 -14.92
CA LEU A 20 -9.60 5.65 -15.82
C LEU A 20 -10.40 6.83 -15.27
N GLU A 21 -10.75 6.84 -13.97
CA GLU A 21 -11.42 7.98 -13.32
C GLU A 21 -10.56 9.25 -13.35
N SER A 22 -9.23 9.10 -13.26
CA SER A 22 -8.32 10.26 -13.34
C SER A 22 -8.22 10.86 -14.75
N GLU A 23 -8.48 10.04 -15.78
CA GLU A 23 -8.42 10.44 -17.19
C GLU A 23 -9.77 10.93 -17.71
N LYS A 24 -10.87 10.41 -17.16
CA LYS A 24 -12.22 10.63 -17.67
C LYS A 24 -13.23 10.79 -16.54
N ARG A 25 -14.03 11.85 -16.62
CA ARG A 25 -15.07 12.16 -15.62
C ARG A 25 -16.20 11.12 -15.57
N ASN A 26 -16.55 10.49 -16.70
CA ASN A 26 -17.62 9.50 -16.79
C ASN A 26 -17.20 8.26 -17.59
N PRO A 27 -16.51 7.28 -16.97
CA PRO A 27 -16.14 6.03 -17.63
C PRO A 27 -17.34 5.09 -17.87
N THR A 28 -17.45 4.61 -19.10
CA THR A 28 -18.43 3.60 -19.52
C THR A 28 -17.88 2.19 -19.36
N PHE A 29 -18.74 1.17 -19.55
CA PHE A 29 -18.30 -0.22 -19.53
C PHE A 29 -17.26 -0.51 -20.62
N THR A 30 -17.46 0.02 -21.83
CA THR A 30 -16.50 -0.12 -22.93
C THR A 30 -15.15 0.51 -22.60
N ASP A 31 -15.14 1.69 -21.97
CA ASP A 31 -13.90 2.32 -21.53
C ASP A 31 -13.17 1.44 -20.51
N LEU A 32 -13.90 0.86 -19.55
CA LEU A 32 -13.34 -0.05 -18.55
C LEU A 32 -12.76 -1.32 -19.18
N VAL A 33 -13.44 -1.91 -20.17
CA VAL A 33 -12.93 -3.08 -20.92
C VAL A 33 -11.62 -2.72 -21.62
N VAL A 34 -11.61 -1.62 -22.38
CA VAL A 34 -10.43 -1.18 -23.14
C VAL A 34 -9.27 -0.85 -22.21
N LYS A 35 -9.53 -0.12 -21.10
CA LYS A 35 -8.50 0.23 -20.12
C LYS A 35 -7.92 -1.00 -19.45
N SER A 36 -8.77 -1.92 -19.01
CA SER A 36 -8.35 -3.15 -18.33
C SER A 36 -7.46 -4.02 -19.24
N PHE A 37 -7.85 -4.17 -20.50
CA PHE A 37 -7.06 -4.92 -21.48
C PHE A 37 -5.73 -4.23 -21.82
N LYS A 38 -5.73 -2.92 -22.10
CA LYS A 38 -4.50 -2.17 -22.38
C LYS A 38 -3.51 -2.23 -21.22
N ARG A 39 -4.02 -2.19 -19.98
CA ARG A 39 -3.18 -2.18 -18.78
C ARG A 39 -2.69 -3.57 -18.38
N PHE A 40 -3.53 -4.58 -18.50
CA PHE A 40 -3.26 -5.96 -18.09
C PHE A 40 -3.68 -6.96 -19.18
N PRO A 41 -3.01 -6.96 -20.35
CA PRO A 41 -3.42 -7.74 -21.51
C PRO A 41 -3.47 -9.23 -21.20
N THR A 42 -2.47 -9.76 -20.51
CA THR A 42 -2.41 -11.19 -20.11
C THR A 42 -3.58 -11.63 -19.21
N THR A 43 -4.19 -10.70 -18.48
CA THR A 43 -5.29 -10.97 -17.55
C THR A 43 -6.64 -10.85 -18.22
N PHE A 44 -6.80 -9.91 -19.16
CA PHE A 44 -8.09 -9.59 -19.80
C PHE A 44 -8.14 -9.92 -21.30
N GLN A 45 -7.18 -10.67 -21.83
CA GLN A 45 -7.25 -11.18 -23.20
C GLN A 45 -8.29 -12.29 -23.35
N LEU A 46 -8.83 -12.41 -24.57
CA LEU A 46 -9.66 -13.52 -24.97
C LEU A 46 -8.82 -14.80 -25.15
N VAL A 47 -9.32 -15.92 -24.62
CA VAL A 47 -8.62 -17.21 -24.74
C VAL A 47 -8.57 -17.63 -26.21
N GLY A 48 -7.36 -17.90 -26.72
CA GLY A 48 -7.13 -18.21 -28.13
C GLY A 48 -6.95 -17.00 -29.04
N TYR A 49 -7.23 -15.78 -28.55
CA TYR A 49 -7.07 -14.53 -29.31
C TYR A 49 -6.49 -13.40 -28.43
N PRO A 50 -5.17 -13.40 -28.16
CA PRO A 50 -4.51 -12.50 -27.21
C PRO A 50 -4.63 -11.00 -27.57
N GLU A 51 -4.90 -10.68 -28.83
CA GLU A 51 -5.06 -9.32 -29.35
C GLU A 51 -6.42 -8.68 -29.03
N TYR A 52 -7.41 -9.47 -28.61
CA TYR A 52 -8.76 -8.99 -28.30
C TYR A 52 -9.07 -9.03 -26.80
N PRO A 53 -9.83 -8.06 -26.27
CA PRO A 53 -10.28 -8.08 -24.89
C PRO A 53 -11.39 -9.11 -24.65
N ASP A 54 -11.33 -9.79 -23.51
CA ASP A 54 -12.43 -10.61 -22.98
C ASP A 54 -13.37 -9.74 -22.13
N SER A 55 -14.37 -9.15 -22.79
CA SER A 55 -15.40 -8.34 -22.13
C SER A 55 -16.21 -9.14 -21.10
N SER A 56 -16.37 -10.45 -21.28
CA SER A 56 -17.09 -11.32 -20.34
C SER A 56 -16.34 -11.47 -19.01
N ARG A 57 -15.01 -11.47 -19.07
CA ARG A 57 -14.14 -11.54 -17.89
C ARG A 57 -14.19 -10.24 -17.09
N VAL A 58 -14.17 -9.10 -17.78
CA VAL A 58 -14.41 -7.78 -17.17
C VAL A 58 -15.81 -7.75 -16.54
N ASP A 59 -16.83 -8.22 -17.26
CA ASP A 59 -18.22 -8.25 -16.80
C ASP A 59 -18.38 -8.99 -15.47
N LYS A 60 -17.86 -10.22 -15.39
CA LYS A 60 -17.90 -11.02 -14.17
C LYS A 60 -17.16 -10.35 -13.00
N SER A 61 -16.04 -9.69 -13.29
CA SER A 61 -15.19 -9.10 -12.26
C SER A 61 -15.79 -7.81 -11.69
N TRP A 62 -16.29 -6.88 -12.51
CA TRP A 62 -16.90 -5.66 -11.97
C TRP A 62 -18.16 -5.97 -11.17
N ARG A 63 -18.95 -6.99 -11.57
CA ARG A 63 -20.12 -7.43 -10.80
C ARG A 63 -19.74 -7.88 -9.40
N ARG A 64 -18.72 -8.75 -9.25
CA ARG A 64 -18.19 -9.15 -7.93
C ARG A 64 -17.64 -7.96 -7.14
N CYS A 65 -16.91 -7.08 -7.79
CA CYS A 65 -16.39 -5.86 -7.16
C CYS A 65 -17.50 -4.94 -6.66
N ARG A 66 -18.68 -4.94 -7.31
CA ARG A 66 -19.85 -4.19 -6.87
C ARG A 66 -20.63 -4.90 -5.76
N THR A 67 -20.97 -6.18 -5.95
CA THR A 67 -21.88 -6.90 -5.04
C THR A 67 -21.17 -7.42 -3.80
N ASP A 68 -20.07 -8.15 -3.99
CA ASP A 68 -19.46 -8.94 -2.93
C ASP A 68 -18.46 -8.09 -2.14
N LYS A 69 -17.69 -7.29 -2.88
CA LYS A 69 -16.59 -6.49 -2.29
C LYS A 69 -16.96 -5.05 -1.99
N LYS A 70 -18.00 -4.52 -2.64
CA LYS A 70 -18.44 -3.12 -2.53
C LYS A 70 -17.32 -2.10 -2.81
N TRP A 71 -16.47 -2.40 -3.78
CA TRP A 71 -15.38 -1.55 -4.22
C TRP A 71 -15.79 -0.62 -5.37
N ILE A 72 -16.74 -1.05 -6.19
CA ILE A 72 -17.21 -0.33 -7.37
C ILE A 72 -18.71 -0.03 -7.22
N GLU A 73 -19.11 1.15 -7.68
CA GLU A 73 -20.50 1.55 -7.87
C GLU A 73 -20.80 1.84 -9.36
N GLY A 74 -22.08 1.91 -9.69
CA GLY A 74 -22.57 2.08 -11.06
C GLY A 74 -23.08 0.80 -11.71
N ASN A 75 -23.38 0.88 -12.99
CA ASN A 75 -23.85 -0.22 -13.82
C ASN A 75 -23.49 0.01 -15.29
N GLN A 76 -23.73 -0.98 -16.16
CA GLN A 76 -23.38 -0.91 -17.58
C GLN A 76 -24.10 0.18 -18.38
N ASN A 77 -25.30 0.57 -17.95
CA ASN A 77 -26.11 1.61 -18.58
C ASN A 77 -25.76 3.00 -18.05
N THR A 78 -24.91 3.09 -17.02
CA THR A 78 -24.46 4.33 -16.42
C THR A 78 -22.94 4.38 -16.40
N THR A 79 -22.42 5.37 -15.69
CA THR A 79 -21.00 5.48 -15.38
C THR A 79 -20.60 4.51 -14.25
N PHE A 80 -19.34 4.11 -14.25
CA PHE A 80 -18.69 3.36 -13.17
C PHE A 80 -17.89 4.28 -12.27
N TYR A 81 -17.92 4.04 -10.96
CA TYR A 81 -17.13 4.81 -10.01
C TYR A 81 -16.50 3.93 -8.94
N LEU A 82 -15.37 4.35 -8.38
CA LEU A 82 -14.81 3.73 -7.19
C LEU A 82 -15.44 4.29 -5.92
N THR A 83 -15.85 3.39 -5.04
CA THR A 83 -16.12 3.72 -3.64
C THR A 83 -14.83 4.10 -2.93
N GLU A 84 -14.94 4.66 -1.73
CA GLU A 84 -13.76 4.96 -0.90
C GLU A 84 -12.93 3.71 -0.57
N ALA A 85 -13.61 2.58 -0.29
CA ALA A 85 -12.94 1.29 -0.11
C ALA A 85 -12.20 0.84 -1.37
N GLY A 86 -12.82 1.00 -2.54
CA GLY A 86 -12.21 0.70 -3.84
C GLY A 86 -10.99 1.56 -4.13
N LYS A 87 -11.03 2.86 -3.81
CA LYS A 87 -9.89 3.78 -3.97
C LYS A 87 -8.70 3.37 -3.12
N ILE A 88 -8.93 3.00 -1.84
CA ILE A 88 -7.86 2.52 -0.96
C ILE A 88 -7.21 1.26 -1.54
N VAL A 89 -8.01 0.31 -2.03
CA VAL A 89 -7.52 -0.91 -2.67
C VAL A 89 -6.71 -0.58 -3.92
N ALA A 90 -7.23 0.26 -4.81
CA ALA A 90 -6.55 0.69 -6.03
C ALA A 90 -5.21 1.36 -5.74
N GLN A 91 -5.14 2.27 -4.76
CA GLN A 91 -3.90 2.94 -4.37
C GLN A 91 -2.87 1.94 -3.83
N ASN A 92 -3.29 0.96 -3.03
CA ASN A 92 -2.40 -0.10 -2.55
C ASN A 92 -1.85 -0.96 -3.70
N ILE A 93 -2.69 -1.24 -4.70
CA ILE A 93 -2.26 -1.96 -5.92
C ILE A 93 -1.28 -1.10 -6.73
N GLY A 94 -1.55 0.19 -6.89
CA GLY A 94 -0.65 1.13 -7.56
C GLY A 94 0.74 1.18 -6.92
N LYS A 95 0.80 1.17 -5.58
CA LYS A 95 2.08 1.05 -4.85
C LYS A 95 2.82 -0.25 -5.18
N ARG A 96 2.10 -1.39 -5.27
CA ARG A 96 2.66 -2.71 -5.62
C ARG A 96 3.19 -2.76 -7.05
N ILE A 97 2.49 -2.16 -8.02
CA ILE A 97 2.87 -2.15 -9.44
C ILE A 97 3.98 -1.13 -9.72
N GLY A 98 3.93 0.06 -9.09
CA GLY A 98 4.84 1.19 -9.33
C GLY A 98 6.24 1.05 -8.73
N GLY A 99 6.65 -0.13 -8.26
CA GLY A 99 8.02 -0.39 -7.82
C GLY A 99 8.37 0.06 -6.39
N LYS A 100 7.48 0.72 -5.65
CA LYS A 100 7.61 0.77 -4.18
C LYS A 100 7.12 -0.57 -3.62
N LYS A 101 8.03 -1.55 -3.59
CA LYS A 101 7.87 -2.80 -2.82
C LYS A 101 7.58 -2.45 -1.36
N ILE A 102 6.31 -2.23 -1.04
CA ILE A 102 5.83 -2.54 0.31
C ILE A 102 5.62 -4.04 0.25
N SER A 103 6.67 -4.76 0.65
CA SER A 103 6.54 -6.15 1.09
C SER A 103 5.25 -6.26 1.89
N ARG A 104 4.43 -7.28 1.63
CA ARG A 104 3.27 -7.61 2.47
C ARG A 104 3.73 -7.61 3.94
N GLU A 105 3.53 -6.49 4.61
CA GLU A 105 3.69 -6.41 6.05
C GLU A 105 2.44 -7.08 6.58
N LYS A 106 2.65 -8.22 7.22
CA LYS A 106 1.63 -8.83 8.07
C LYS A 106 1.08 -7.69 8.91
N THR A 107 -0.23 -7.46 8.82
CA THR A 107 -0.95 -6.47 9.62
C THR A 107 -0.41 -6.56 11.04
N VAL A 108 0.38 -5.55 11.43
CA VAL A 108 1.00 -5.48 12.76
C VAL A 108 -0.11 -5.77 13.76
N ASP A 109 0.07 -6.79 14.59
CA ASP A 109 -0.96 -7.19 15.53
C ASP A 109 -1.20 -6.03 16.51
N LYS A 110 -2.26 -5.27 16.26
CA LYS A 110 -2.67 -4.09 17.05
C LYS A 110 -3.08 -4.46 18.48
N ARG A 111 -3.15 -5.75 18.82
CA ARG A 111 -3.47 -6.24 20.17
C ARG A 111 -2.21 -6.40 21.04
N SER A 112 -1.06 -6.70 20.45
CA SER A 112 0.23 -6.77 21.15
C SER A 112 0.76 -5.39 21.56
N ARG A 113 1.51 -5.30 22.67
CA ARG A 113 2.09 -4.04 23.17
C ARG A 113 3.08 -3.47 22.15
N GLU A 114 3.84 -4.37 21.55
CA GLU A 114 4.88 -4.14 20.56
C GLU A 114 4.28 -3.61 19.25
N GLY A 115 3.16 -4.18 18.81
CA GLY A 115 2.46 -3.75 17.61
C GLY A 115 1.82 -2.37 17.75
N LYS A 116 1.32 -2.02 18.95
CA LYS A 116 0.84 -0.66 19.25
C LYS A 116 1.97 0.36 19.16
N GLN A 117 3.16 0.00 19.66
CA GLN A 117 4.31 0.91 19.68
C GLN A 117 4.85 1.18 18.27
N LEU A 118 4.94 0.16 17.41
CA LEU A 118 5.26 0.32 15.99
C LEU A 118 4.18 1.15 15.26
N SER A 119 2.90 0.90 15.53
CA SER A 119 1.83 1.68 14.91
C SER A 119 1.87 3.16 15.29
N LYS A 120 2.24 3.47 16.55
CA LYS A 120 2.43 4.82 17.04
C LYS A 120 3.61 5.49 16.35
N LEU A 121 4.74 4.78 16.21
CA LEU A 121 5.91 5.27 15.48
C LEU A 121 5.55 5.67 14.04
N ARG A 122 4.80 4.82 13.33
CA ARG A 122 4.40 5.06 11.93
C ARG A 122 3.40 6.21 11.77
N SER A 123 2.65 6.53 12.82
CA SER A 123 1.70 7.64 12.81
C SER A 123 2.36 9.01 12.96
N GLN A 124 3.63 9.06 13.36
CA GLN A 124 4.35 10.30 13.59
C GLN A 124 4.84 10.95 12.29
N ASP A 125 4.83 12.28 12.26
CA ASP A 125 5.30 13.05 11.10
C ASP A 125 6.81 12.90 10.86
N VAL A 126 7.59 12.62 11.92
CA VAL A 126 9.03 12.32 11.83
C VAL A 126 9.27 11.09 10.96
N PHE A 127 8.45 10.04 11.15
CA PHE A 127 8.56 8.82 10.37
C PHE A 127 8.13 9.04 8.92
N ARG A 128 7.07 9.82 8.68
CA ARG A 128 6.64 10.19 7.32
C ARG A 128 7.73 10.95 6.56
N LYS A 129 8.32 11.97 7.20
CA LYS A 129 9.45 12.72 6.63
C LYS A 129 10.62 11.81 6.32
N PHE A 130 10.95 10.87 7.21
CA PHE A 130 11.98 9.87 6.95
C PHE A 130 11.67 9.01 5.72
N LEU A 131 10.42 8.61 5.49
CA LEU A 131 10.08 7.83 4.28
C LEU A 131 10.20 8.63 2.98
N GLU A 132 10.15 9.96 3.05
CA GLU A 132 10.27 10.86 1.90
C GLU A 132 11.72 11.25 1.64
N THR A 133 12.47 11.63 2.68
CA THR A 133 13.85 12.14 2.56
C THR A 133 14.92 11.08 2.85
N ASN A 134 14.56 9.96 3.47
CA ASN A 134 15.48 8.97 4.02
C ASN A 134 16.44 9.55 5.09
N GLU A 135 16.09 10.70 5.68
CA GLU A 135 16.88 11.40 6.68
C GLU A 135 16.18 11.41 8.04
N LEU A 136 16.97 11.28 9.11
CA LEU A 136 16.48 11.43 10.48
C LEU A 136 16.33 12.92 10.82
N PRO A 137 15.48 13.26 11.80
CA PRO A 137 15.41 14.62 12.29
C PRO A 137 16.79 15.07 12.79
N PRO A 138 17.20 16.32 12.52
CA PRO A 138 18.52 16.83 12.91
C PRO A 138 18.69 16.95 14.43
N ASN A 139 17.60 16.87 15.19
CA ASN A 139 17.58 17.02 16.63
C ASN A 139 17.35 15.68 17.34
N LYS A 140 18.32 15.25 18.16
CA LYS A 140 18.24 14.01 18.98
C LYS A 140 17.00 14.02 19.89
N PHE A 141 16.54 15.16 20.39
CA PHE A 141 15.33 15.27 21.23
C PHE A 141 14.06 14.87 20.48
N ILE A 142 13.91 15.32 19.23
CA ILE A 142 12.78 14.98 18.36
C ILE A 142 12.79 13.46 18.08
N LEU A 143 13.98 12.88 17.91
CA LEU A 143 14.13 11.45 17.73
C LEU A 143 13.72 10.66 18.99
N LYS A 144 14.11 11.11 20.19
CA LYS A 144 13.68 10.52 21.47
C LYS A 144 12.16 10.54 21.64
N GLU A 145 11.55 11.69 21.37
CA GLU A 145 10.09 11.85 21.42
C GLU A 145 9.38 10.93 20.42
N SER A 146 9.97 10.72 19.24
CA SER A 146 9.40 9.82 18.23
C SER A 146 9.35 8.36 18.65
N LEU A 147 10.29 7.94 19.49
CA LEU A 147 10.33 6.61 20.11
C LEU A 147 9.44 6.53 21.36
N GLY A 148 8.75 7.62 21.73
CA GLY A 148 7.91 7.73 22.91
C GLY A 148 8.70 7.90 24.21
N MET A 149 9.96 8.34 24.13
CA MET A 149 10.85 8.56 25.26
C MET A 149 10.89 10.04 25.65
N THR A 150 11.20 10.32 26.92
CA THR A 150 11.41 11.70 27.37
C THR A 150 12.81 12.20 26.99
N PRO A 151 13.01 13.52 26.84
CA PRO A 151 14.31 14.12 26.53
C PRO A 151 15.46 13.66 27.45
N ASP A 152 15.15 13.47 28.74
CA ASP A 152 16.12 13.11 29.80
C ASP A 152 16.46 11.61 29.84
N THR A 153 15.82 10.80 28.99
CA THR A 153 16.09 9.35 28.96
C THR A 153 17.52 9.10 28.48
N LYS A 154 18.27 8.28 29.23
CA LYS A 154 19.64 7.89 28.91
C LYS A 154 19.69 7.11 27.59
N ASP A 155 20.73 7.35 26.80
CA ASP A 155 20.88 6.75 25.47
C ASP A 155 20.96 5.21 25.53
N SER A 156 21.52 4.64 26.61
CA SER A 156 21.52 3.19 26.85
C SER A 156 20.11 2.58 26.97
N VAL A 157 19.16 3.31 27.58
CA VAL A 157 17.77 2.86 27.69
C VAL A 157 17.07 2.95 26.34
N ILE A 158 17.39 3.98 25.56
CA ILE A 158 16.83 4.19 24.21
C ILE A 158 17.30 3.07 23.26
N LEU A 159 18.57 2.67 23.34
CA LEU A 159 19.12 1.57 22.56
C LEU A 159 18.38 0.24 22.85
N ASN A 160 18.05 -0.03 24.11
CA ASN A 160 17.26 -1.21 24.48
C ASN A 160 15.88 -1.19 23.81
N VAL A 161 15.18 -0.05 23.88
CA VAL A 161 13.87 0.13 23.23
C VAL A 161 13.98 -0.02 21.71
N ILE A 162 15.02 0.52 21.09
CA ILE A 162 15.25 0.36 19.65
C ILE A 162 15.46 -1.12 19.28
N ASN A 163 16.22 -1.87 20.07
CA ASN A 163 16.46 -3.30 19.82
C ASN A 163 15.18 -4.15 19.99
N GLU A 164 14.33 -3.82 20.97
CA GLU A 164 13.00 -4.44 21.13
C GLU A 164 12.09 -4.15 19.92
N LEU A 165 12.06 -2.89 19.47
CA LEU A 165 11.29 -2.48 18.29
C LEU A 165 11.83 -3.08 16.99
N LEU A 166 13.15 -3.27 16.86
CA LEU A 166 13.78 -3.94 15.72
C LEU A 166 13.36 -5.41 15.65
N SER A 167 13.43 -6.11 16.77
CA SER A 167 13.01 -7.52 16.87
C SER A 167 11.52 -7.67 16.50
N SER A 168 10.70 -6.71 16.94
CA SER A 168 9.29 -6.63 16.58
C SER A 168 9.09 -6.36 15.08
N ALA A 169 9.82 -5.38 14.51
CA ALA A 169 9.76 -5.06 13.09
C ALA A 169 10.20 -6.26 12.22
N GLU A 170 11.21 -7.02 12.64
CA GLU A 170 11.61 -8.27 11.96
C GLU A 170 10.51 -9.33 12.00
N THR A 171 9.90 -9.53 13.17
CA THR A 171 8.78 -10.47 13.36
C THR A 171 7.60 -10.15 12.43
N TYR A 172 7.29 -8.86 12.25
CA TYR A 172 6.22 -8.39 11.37
C TYR A 172 6.67 -8.16 9.91
N SER A 173 7.95 -8.39 9.59
CA SER A 173 8.55 -8.10 8.28
C SER A 173 8.38 -6.63 7.85
N ASP A 174 8.34 -5.71 8.83
CA ASP A 174 8.20 -4.26 8.65
C ASP A 174 9.54 -3.62 8.27
N ARG A 175 9.76 -3.48 6.97
CA ARG A 175 11.05 -3.04 6.42
C ARG A 175 11.26 -1.55 6.61
N GLU A 176 10.18 -0.79 6.60
CA GLU A 176 10.20 0.66 6.77
C GLU A 176 10.59 1.04 8.20
N SER A 177 9.91 0.45 9.18
CA SER A 177 10.22 0.62 10.60
C SER A 177 11.60 0.11 10.93
N LYS A 178 12.00 -1.05 10.36
CA LYS A 178 13.37 -1.57 10.53
C LYS A 178 14.43 -0.60 9.99
N SER A 179 14.24 -0.04 8.81
CA SER A 179 15.19 0.93 8.22
C SER A 179 15.36 2.18 9.09
N PHE A 180 14.23 2.74 9.56
CA PHE A 180 14.23 3.89 10.47
C PHE A 180 14.98 3.58 11.77
N LEU A 181 14.66 2.44 12.40
CA LEU A 181 15.22 2.04 13.68
C LEU A 181 16.72 1.71 13.59
N ILE A 182 17.19 1.12 12.48
CA ILE A 182 18.63 0.89 12.25
C ILE A 182 19.38 2.21 12.22
N LYS A 183 18.88 3.21 11.50
CA LYS A 183 19.49 4.55 11.46
C LYS A 183 19.38 5.27 12.80
N ALA A 184 18.25 5.13 13.51
CA ALA A 184 18.11 5.72 14.84
C ALA A 184 19.13 5.11 15.81
N ARG A 185 19.39 3.80 15.71
CA ARG A 185 20.39 3.10 16.54
C ARG A 185 21.79 3.68 16.38
N THR A 186 22.22 4.05 15.17
CA THR A 186 23.56 4.61 14.95
C THR A 186 23.72 5.96 15.67
N VAL A 187 22.67 6.79 15.69
CA VAL A 187 22.69 8.12 16.35
C VAL A 187 22.85 8.05 17.87
N PHE A 188 22.40 6.96 18.51
CA PHE A 188 22.50 6.75 19.96
C PHE A 188 23.62 5.80 20.37
N SER A 189 24.30 5.18 19.40
CA SER A 189 25.51 4.37 19.65
C SER A 189 26.81 5.17 19.52
N GLU A 190 26.71 6.39 18.97
CA GLU A 190 27.74 7.44 18.96
C GLU A 190 27.65 8.32 20.21
#